data_AF-A0A0X3WHL8-F1
#
_entry.id   AF-A0A0X3WHL8-F1
#
_cell.length_a   1.000
_cell.length_b   1.000
_cell.length_c   1.000
_cell.angle_alpha   90.00
_cell.angle_beta   90.00
_cell.angle_gamma   90.00
#
_symmetry.space_group_name_H-M   'P 1'
#
loop_
_entity.id
_entity.type
_entity.pdbx_description
1 polymer ?
#
loop_
_entity_poly.entity_id
_entity_poly.type
_entity_poly.pdbx_seq_one_letter_code
_entity_poly.pdbx_strand_id
1 'polypeptide(L)' 'MLSGTAPRGDGLGHGGALFGSWSYSYGARDGEQMVTANVNGDWCDGGRDDPIGIFTDLLQAKFCRRSGT' A
#
# COMPACT_ATOMS: atom_id res chain seq x y z
N MET A 1 -10.72 8.24 -0.07
CA MET A 1 -10.23 7.86 -1.41
C MET A 1 -8.80 8.37 -1.53
N LEU A 2 -7.81 7.48 -1.59
CA LEU A 2 -6.39 7.86 -1.68
C LEU A 2 -5.81 7.38 -3.01
N SER A 3 -5.27 8.32 -3.79
CA SER A 3 -4.46 8.03 -4.97
C SER A 3 -2.98 8.18 -4.58
N GLY A 4 -2.13 7.26 -5.00
CA GLY A 4 -0.71 7.25 -4.62
C GLY A 4 0.21 6.83 -5.77
N THR A 5 1.40 7.40 -5.77
CA THR A 5 2.55 7.01 -6.60
C THR A 5 3.52 6.17 -5.77
N ALA A 6 4.21 5.19 -6.37
CA ALA A 6 5.23 4.42 -5.67
C ALA A 6 6.36 5.31 -5.14
N PRO A 7 7.13 4.81 -4.18
CA PRO A 7 8.40 5.41 -3.75
C PRO A 7 9.39 5.72 -4.88
N ARG A 8 9.25 5.09 -6.06
CA ARG A 8 10.09 5.34 -7.26
C ARG A 8 9.38 6.10 -8.39
N GLY A 9 8.14 6.56 -8.17
CA GLY A 9 7.42 7.47 -9.09
C GLY A 9 6.87 6.81 -10.37
N ASP A 10 6.99 5.50 -10.50
CA ASP A 10 6.82 4.76 -11.75
C ASP A 10 5.66 3.76 -11.68
N GLY A 11 4.47 4.18 -11.26
CA GLY A 11 3.30 3.32 -11.30
C GLY A 11 2.07 3.93 -10.64
N LEU A 12 0.95 3.23 -10.74
CA LEU A 12 -0.38 3.74 -10.39
C LEU A 12 -1.05 2.82 -9.37
N GLY A 13 -1.82 3.41 -8.47
CA GLY A 13 -2.61 2.65 -7.52
C GLY A 13 -3.76 3.45 -6.91
N HIS A 14 -4.66 2.72 -6.26
CA HIS A 14 -5.83 3.28 -5.60
C HIS A 14 -6.12 2.59 -4.28
N GLY A 15 -6.44 3.40 -3.27
CA GLY A 15 -6.87 2.98 -1.94
C GLY A 15 -8.31 3.37 -1.65
N GLY A 16 -9.09 2.39 -1.18
CA GLY A 16 -10.46 2.54 -0.73
C GLY A 16 -10.59 2.20 0.76
N ALA A 17 -11.48 2.93 1.44
CA ALA A 17 -11.86 2.66 2.82
C ALA A 17 -13.39 2.62 2.88
N LEU A 18 -13.94 1.49 3.31
CA LEU A 18 -15.36 1.22 3.53
C LEU A 18 -15.51 0.58 4.92
N PHE A 19 -16.74 0.53 5.45
CA PHE A 19 -17.00 0.00 6.80
C PHE A 19 -16.40 -1.40 7.00
N GLY A 20 -15.48 -1.52 7.95
CA GLY A 20 -14.77 -2.76 8.26
C GLY A 20 -13.79 -3.22 7.18
N SER A 21 -13.42 -2.38 6.21
CA SER A 21 -12.49 -2.77 5.16
C SER A 21 -11.66 -1.62 4.58
N TRP A 22 -10.35 -1.80 4.57
CA TRP A 22 -9.44 -1.01 3.75
C TRP A 22 -8.81 -1.86 2.66
N SER A 23 -8.94 -1.40 1.42
CA SER A 23 -8.36 -2.08 0.25
C SER A 23 -7.36 -1.18 -0.43
N TYR A 24 -6.23 -1.74 -0.85
CA TYR A 24 -5.21 -1.02 -1.59
C TYR A 24 -4.70 -1.87 -2.76
N SER A 25 -4.63 -1.29 -3.94
CA SER A 25 -4.09 -1.93 -5.13
C SER A 25 -3.09 -1.00 -5.81
N TYR A 26 -1.91 -1.52 -6.15
CA TYR A 26 -0.84 -0.77 -6.79
C TYR A 26 -0.08 -1.64 -7.80
N GLY A 27 0.32 -1.04 -8.92
CA GLY A 27 1.17 -1.67 -9.93
C GLY A 27 2.27 -0.76 -10.45
N ALA A 28 3.44 -1.34 -10.74
CA ALA A 28 4.52 -0.68 -11.46
C ALA A 28 4.09 -0.35 -12.91
N ARG A 29 4.78 0.62 -13.53
CA ARG A 29 4.47 1.16 -14.85
C ARG A 29 4.50 0.10 -15.94
N ASP A 30 5.43 -0.84 -15.83
CA ASP A 30 5.62 -1.96 -16.74
C ASP A 30 4.56 -3.05 -16.57
N GLY A 31 3.77 -3.01 -15.49
CA GLY A 31 2.76 -4.01 -15.17
C GLY A 31 3.32 -5.33 -14.62
N GLU A 32 4.65 -5.49 -14.57
CA GLU A 32 5.31 -6.74 -14.15
C GLU A 32 5.22 -6.96 -12.63
N GLN A 33 5.06 -5.88 -11.87
CA GLN A 33 4.93 -5.95 -10.41
C GLN A 33 3.62 -5.32 -9.94
N MET A 34 2.82 -6.11 -9.22
CA MET A 34 1.57 -5.67 -8.61
C MET A 34 1.46 -6.14 -7.16
N VAL A 35 0.73 -5.38 -6.36
CA VAL A 35 0.30 -5.77 -5.01
C VAL A 35 -1.15 -5.35 -4.81
N THR A 36 -1.93 -6.23 -4.21
CA THR A 36 -3.26 -5.93 -3.69
C THR A 36 -3.33 -6.43 -2.26
N ALA A 37 -3.91 -5.62 -1.38
CA ALA A 37 -4.10 -5.94 0.02
C ALA A 37 -5.49 -5.50 0.47
N ASN A 38 -6.10 -6.31 1.32
CA ASN A 38 -7.34 -6.00 1.99
C ASN A 38 -7.16 -6.24 3.49
N VAL A 39 -7.51 -5.26 4.30
CA VAL A 39 -7.56 -5.35 5.75
C VAL A 39 -9.02 -5.33 6.16
N ASN A 40 -9.49 -6.36 6.86
CA ASN A 40 -10.88 -6.50 7.31
C ASN A 40 -11.16 -5.76 8.63
N GLY A 41 -10.42 -4.69 8.87
CA GLY A 41 -10.56 -3.82 10.02
C GLY A 41 -10.14 -2.40 9.65
N ASP A 42 -11.05 -1.46 9.88
CA ASP A 42 -10.85 -0.02 9.68
C ASP A 42 -10.61 0.73 11.01
N TRP A 43 -10.42 -0.03 12.09
CA TRP A 43 -10.14 0.50 13.43
C TRP A 43 -8.70 1.00 13.54
N CYS A 44 -8.54 2.12 14.26
CA CYS A 44 -7.28 2.82 14.47
C CYS A 44 -6.83 2.82 15.94
N ASP A 45 -7.04 1.72 16.66
CA ASP A 45 -6.77 1.58 18.10
C ASP A 45 -5.44 0.86 18.41
N GLY A 46 -4.67 0.48 17.39
CA GLY A 46 -3.30 0.00 17.53
C GLY A 46 -2.30 1.13 17.81
N GLY A 47 -1.11 0.78 18.33
CA GLY A 47 -0.04 1.75 18.66
C GLY A 47 0.64 2.46 17.47
N ARG A 48 -0.08 2.66 16.36
CA ARG A 48 0.35 3.46 15.20
C ARG A 48 -0.52 4.70 15.11
N ASP A 49 0.12 5.85 14.92
CA ASP A 49 -0.56 7.13 14.72
C ASP A 49 -1.32 7.18 13.37
N ASP A 50 -0.90 6.38 12.39
CA ASP A 50 -1.47 6.27 11.05
C ASP A 50 -1.62 4.81 10.59
N PRO A 51 -2.62 4.06 11.08
CA PRO A 51 -2.79 2.65 10.72
C PRO A 51 -2.92 2.39 9.20
N ILE A 52 -3.31 3.39 8.41
CA ILE A 52 -3.31 3.34 6.94
C ILE A 52 -1.88 3.29 6.33
N GLY A 53 -0.87 3.75 7.09
CA GLY A 53 0.54 3.73 6.73
C GLY A 53 1.10 2.32 6.52
N ILE A 54 0.40 1.26 6.95
CA ILE A 54 0.79 -0.13 6.65
C ILE A 54 0.85 -0.42 5.13
N PHE A 55 0.05 0.29 4.32
CA PHE A 55 0.12 0.15 2.86
C PHE A 55 1.42 0.73 2.29
N THR A 56 1.98 1.77 2.90
CA THR A 56 3.30 2.29 2.52
C THR A 56 4.41 1.28 2.83
N ASP A 57 4.34 0.59 3.96
CA ASP A 57 5.29 -0.47 4.29
C ASP A 57 5.19 -1.63 3.30
N LEU A 58 3.97 -2.03 2.90
CA LEU A 58 3.74 -3.06 1.89
C LEU A 58 4.33 -2.67 0.54
N LEU A 59 4.18 -1.40 0.14
CA LEU A 59 4.81 -0.87 -1.08
C LEU A 59 6.33 -0.93 -0.99
N GLN A 60 6.93 -0.48 0.11
CA GLN A 60 8.37 -0.58 0.29
C GLN A 60 8.84 -2.02 0.24
N ALA A 61 8.20 -2.94 0.97
CA ALA A 61 8.57 -4.35 0.99
C ALA A 61 8.48 -5.02 -0.38
N LYS A 62 7.47 -4.68 -1.19
CA LYS A 62 7.26 -5.27 -2.52
C LYS A 62 8.19 -4.69 -3.59
N PHE A 63 8.35 -3.36 -3.62
CA PHE A 63 8.99 -2.66 -4.74
C PHE A 63 10.43 -2.20 -4.43
N CYS A 64 10.80 -2.01 -3.15
CA CYS A 64 12.18 -1.75 -2.79
C CYS A 64 12.93 -3.08 -2.66
N ARG A 65 13.78 -3.41 -3.64
CA ARG A 65 14.77 -4.48 -3.51
C ARG A 65 15.62 -4.19 -2.27
N ARG A 66 15.70 -5.13 -1.32
CA ARG A 66 16.66 -5.04 -0.21
C ARG A 66 18.04 -4.88 -0.83
N SER A 67 18.73 -3.79 -0.49
CA SER A 67 20.16 -3.62 -0.81
C SER A 67 20.88 -4.81 -0.20
N GLY A 68 21.31 -5.76 -1.02
CA GLY A 68 22.06 -6.92 -0.55
C GLY A 68 23.41 -6.47 0.00
N THR A 69 23.76 -6.96 1.19
CA THR A 69 25.14 -7.08 1.67
C THR A 69 25.90 -8.11 0.85
#